data_AF-A0A6F9BGS4-F1
#
_entry.id   AF-A0A6F9BGS4-F1
#
_cell.length_a   1.000
_cell.length_b   1.000
_cell.length_c   1.000
_cell.angle_alpha   90.00
_cell.angle_beta   90.00
_cell.angle_gamma   90.00
#
_symmetry.space_group_name_H-M   'P 1'
#
loop_
_entity.id
_entity.type
_entity.pdbx_description
1 polymer ?
#
loop_
_entity_poly.entity_id
_entity_poly.type
_entity_poly.pdbx_seq_one_letter_code
_entity_poly.pdbx_strand_id
1 'polypeptide(L)'
;MTKRSYPFAESFSSQYKIHIGQKELNNHGVFGNKYRQEMYAVMGKIWNVDTEEKCSTIQPSGPGVTPNGCCVCQKAQGTRRQCSQCDRPACPSCTQQCSNCSSLCCSVCTVM
;
A
#
# COMPACT_ATOMS: atom_id res chain seq x y z
N MET A 1 -15.68 20.41 -35.43
CA MET A 1 -15.00 19.89 -34.22
C MET A 1 -13.50 20.10 -34.38
N THR A 2 -12.89 20.92 -33.53
CA THR A 2 -11.43 21.10 -33.49
C THR A 2 -10.80 19.81 -32.96
N LYS A 3 -9.94 19.13 -33.73
CA LYS A 3 -9.24 17.95 -33.21
C LYS A 3 -8.39 18.38 -32.01
N ARG A 4 -8.56 17.70 -30.88
CA ARG A 4 -7.78 17.92 -29.65
C ARG A 4 -6.31 17.68 -29.98
N SER A 5 -5.43 18.59 -29.56
CA SER A 5 -3.98 18.43 -29.70
C SER A 5 -3.53 17.08 -29.12
N TYR A 6 -2.68 16.36 -29.84
CA TYR A 6 -2.21 15.02 -29.48
C TYR A 6 -1.53 15.05 -28.09
N PRO A 7 -2.03 14.31 -27.10
CA PRO A 7 -1.59 14.45 -25.70
C PRO A 7 -0.26 13.76 -25.39
N PHE A 8 0.40 13.16 -26.38
CA PHE A 8 1.67 12.44 -26.21
C PHE A 8 2.82 13.15 -26.95
N ALA A 9 2.97 14.46 -26.72
CA ALA A 9 4.13 15.21 -27.21
C ALA A 9 5.45 14.79 -26.53
N GLU A 10 5.35 14.04 -25.43
CA GLU A 10 6.50 13.41 -24.80
C GLU A 10 6.90 12.19 -25.63
N SER A 11 8.04 12.33 -26.32
CA SER A 11 8.78 11.18 -26.84
C SER A 11 9.09 10.31 -25.62
N PHE A 12 8.26 9.30 -25.35
CA PHE A 12 8.52 8.36 -24.27
C PHE A 12 9.95 7.86 -24.43
N SER A 13 10.78 8.02 -23.39
CA SER A 13 12.12 7.43 -23.36
C SER A 13 12.01 5.99 -23.83
N SER A 14 12.86 5.56 -24.75
CA SER A 14 12.86 4.19 -25.27
C SER A 14 12.75 3.22 -24.09
N GLN A 15 11.62 2.51 -23.99
CA GLN A 15 11.41 1.57 -22.89
C GLN A 15 12.54 0.55 -22.95
N TYR A 16 13.42 0.56 -21.93
CA TYR A 16 14.50 -0.40 -21.85
C TYR A 16 13.91 -1.80 -21.66
N LYS A 17 14.02 -2.64 -22.69
CA LYS A 17 13.65 -4.04 -22.60
C LYS A 17 14.80 -4.82 -21.99
N ILE A 18 14.74 -5.08 -20.69
CA ILE A 18 15.71 -5.91 -19.98
C ILE A 18 15.28 -7.37 -20.13
N HIS A 19 16.18 -8.22 -20.60
CA HIS A 19 15.95 -9.67 -20.63
C HIS A 19 16.14 -10.23 -19.21
N ILE A 20 15.06 -10.74 -18.61
CA ILE A 20 15.09 -11.37 -17.29
C ILE A 20 15.16 -12.89 -17.48
N GLY A 21 16.22 -13.52 -16.94
CA GLY A 21 16.41 -14.97 -17.01
C GLY A 21 15.51 -15.73 -16.04
N GLN A 22 15.31 -17.02 -16.31
CA GLN A 22 14.44 -17.90 -15.50
C GLN A 22 14.86 -17.96 -14.02
N LYS A 23 16.17 -17.95 -13.73
CA LYS A 23 16.69 -17.95 -12.35
C LYS A 23 16.26 -16.71 -11.57
N GLU A 24 16.36 -15.53 -12.17
CA GLU A 24 15.95 -14.26 -11.56
C GLU A 24 14.44 -14.22 -11.35
N LEU A 25 13.69 -14.75 -12.32
CA LEU A 25 12.23 -14.86 -12.21
C LEU A 25 11.81 -15.83 -11.09
N ASN A 26 12.52 -16.94 -10.91
CA ASN A 26 12.23 -17.89 -9.84
C ASN A 26 12.59 -17.36 -8.44
N ASN A 27 13.69 -16.59 -8.31
CA ASN A 27 14.22 -16.12 -7.03
C ASN A 27 13.65 -14.76 -6.59
N HIS A 28 13.40 -13.87 -7.54
CA HIS A 28 13.01 -12.48 -7.31
C HIS A 28 11.69 -12.10 -7.98
N GLY A 29 11.08 -13.02 -8.74
CA GLY A 29 9.77 -12.79 -9.34
C GLY A 29 8.69 -12.63 -8.28
N VAL A 30 7.71 -11.78 -8.59
CA VAL A 30 6.52 -11.65 -7.75
C VAL A 30 5.81 -13.00 -7.73
N PHE A 31 5.72 -13.64 -6.55
CA PHE A 31 5.07 -14.93 -6.35
C PHE A 31 3.53 -14.83 -6.48
N GLY A 32 3.06 -14.36 -7.64
CA GLY A 32 1.64 -14.13 -7.91
C GLY A 32 0.82 -15.41 -7.78
N ASN A 33 1.39 -16.58 -8.11
CA ASN A 33 0.69 -17.86 -7.94
C ASN A 33 0.43 -18.19 -6.46
N LYS A 34 1.46 -18.05 -5.59
CA LYS A 34 1.32 -18.27 -4.15
C LYS A 34 0.26 -17.34 -3.57
N TYR A 35 0.35 -16.04 -3.85
CA TYR A 35 -0.64 -15.07 -3.36
C TYR A 35 -2.06 -15.36 -3.87
N ARG A 36 -2.20 -15.78 -5.14
CA ARG A 36 -3.50 -16.20 -5.69
C ARG A 36 -4.04 -17.44 -4.96
N GLN A 37 -3.22 -18.44 -4.68
CA GLN A 37 -3.63 -19.62 -3.91
C GLN A 37 -4.08 -19.27 -2.49
N GLU A 38 -3.31 -18.44 -1.78
CA GLU A 38 -3.69 -17.97 -0.44
C GLU A 38 -5.04 -17.23 -0.47
N MET A 39 -5.27 -16.39 -1.48
CA MET A 39 -6.54 -15.68 -1.65
C MET A 39 -7.72 -16.63 -1.92
N TYR A 40 -7.54 -17.63 -2.78
CA TYR A 40 -8.58 -18.64 -3.02
C TYR A 40 -8.85 -19.48 -1.75
N ALA A 41 -7.81 -19.83 -0.99
CA ALA A 41 -7.96 -20.56 0.27
C ALA A 41 -8.70 -19.74 1.34
N VAL A 42 -8.41 -18.45 1.46
CA VAL A 42 -9.14 -17.53 2.35
C VAL A 42 -10.59 -17.39 1.91
N MET A 43 -10.84 -17.19 0.61
CA MET A 43 -12.20 -17.08 0.06
C MET A 43 -13.03 -18.34 0.31
N GLY A 44 -12.42 -19.53 0.14
CA GLY A 44 -13.09 -20.80 0.42
C GLY A 44 -13.49 -20.98 1.89
N LYS A 45 -12.68 -20.46 2.83
CA LYS A 45 -13.01 -20.46 4.27
C LYS A 45 -14.17 -19.50 4.59
N ILE A 46 -14.21 -18.34 3.92
CA ILE A 46 -15.28 -17.35 4.08
C ILE A 46 -16.60 -17.89 3.51
N TRP A 47 -16.55 -18.58 2.36
CA TRP A 47 -17.74 -19.14 1.72
C TRP A 47 -18.29 -20.40 2.41
N ASN A 48 -17.49 -21.08 3.24
CA ASN A 48 -17.96 -22.21 4.05
C ASN A 48 -18.63 -21.78 5.37
N VAL A 49 -18.87 -20.48 5.60
CA VAL A 49 -19.63 -19.99 6.76
C VAL A 49 -21.12 -20.08 6.47
N ASP A 50 -21.61 -21.29 6.31
CA ASP A 50 -23.02 -21.63 6.46
C ASP A 50 -23.07 -22.93 7.27
N THR A 51 -23.68 -22.84 8.45
CA THR A 51 -23.86 -23.87 9.50
C THR A 51 -22.85 -23.77 10.64
N GLU A 52 -23.41 -23.62 11.85
CA GLU A 52 -22.82 -23.63 13.20
C GLU A 52 -21.90 -22.47 13.64
N GLU A 53 -22.56 -21.49 14.28
CA GLU A 53 -22.02 -20.44 15.13
C GLU A 53 -21.01 -20.96 16.16
N LYS A 54 -19.72 -20.83 15.85
CA LYS A 54 -18.68 -20.65 16.87
C LYS A 54 -17.70 -19.59 16.39
N CYS A 55 -17.83 -18.40 16.97
CA CYS A 55 -16.93 -17.27 16.77
C CYS A 55 -15.52 -17.65 17.25
N SER A 56 -14.76 -18.30 16.39
CA SER A 56 -13.30 -18.26 16.43
C SER A 56 -12.88 -17.27 15.37
N THR A 57 -12.62 -16.05 15.83
CA THR A 57 -11.84 -15.01 15.17
C THR A 57 -10.96 -15.61 14.06
N ILE A 58 -11.38 -15.46 12.79
CA ILE A 58 -10.44 -15.54 11.67
C ILE A 58 -9.58 -14.28 11.84
N GLN A 59 -8.54 -14.37 12.67
CA GLN A 59 -7.47 -13.39 12.59
C GLN A 59 -6.80 -13.66 11.25
N PRO A 60 -6.76 -12.70 10.32
CA PRO A 60 -5.68 -12.69 9.37
C PRO A 60 -4.40 -12.50 10.19
N SER A 61 -3.76 -13.61 10.56
CA SER A 61 -2.37 -13.64 10.99
C SER A 61 -1.46 -13.40 9.77
N GLY A 62 -1.68 -12.26 9.10
CA GLY A 62 -0.52 -11.51 8.64
C GLY A 62 0.03 -10.79 9.86
N PRO A 63 1.33 -10.47 9.94
CA PRO A 63 1.72 -9.38 10.82
C PRO A 63 0.85 -8.20 10.38
N GLY A 64 -0.08 -7.80 11.23
CA GLY A 64 -0.61 -6.46 11.19
C GLY A 64 0.63 -5.61 11.27
N VAL A 65 1.12 -5.17 10.11
CA VAL A 65 2.22 -4.25 9.99
C VAL A 65 1.61 -2.94 10.47
N THR A 66 1.42 -2.85 11.79
CA THR A 66 1.48 -1.59 12.49
C THR A 66 2.73 -0.95 11.90
N PRO A 67 2.59 0.18 11.18
CA PRO A 67 3.75 0.84 10.62
C PRO A 67 4.57 1.27 11.83
N ASN A 68 5.52 0.44 12.24
CA ASN A 68 6.37 0.69 13.38
C ASN A 68 7.40 1.78 13.06
N GLY A 69 7.23 2.48 11.93
CA GLY A 69 7.93 3.68 11.52
C GLY A 69 6.99 4.75 10.98
N CYS A 70 7.53 5.95 10.79
CA CYS A 70 6.81 7.07 10.18
C CYS A 70 6.28 6.70 8.78
N CYS A 71 5.02 7.05 8.48
CA CYS A 71 4.39 6.77 7.20
C CYS A 71 5.01 7.50 5.99
N VAL A 72 5.91 8.46 6.24
CA VAL A 72 6.61 9.24 5.21
C VAL A 72 8.06 8.76 5.09
N CYS A 73 8.86 8.90 6.15
CA CYS A 73 10.29 8.57 6.12
C CYS A 73 10.63 7.14 6.53
N GLN A 74 9.64 6.34 6.94
CA GLN A 74 9.76 4.92 7.34
C GLN A 74 10.69 4.65 8.55
N LYS A 75 11.26 5.70 9.16
CA LYS A 75 12.13 5.56 10.34
C LYS A 75 11.33 5.13 11.57
N ALA A 76 11.88 4.15 12.28
CA ALA A 76 11.32 3.59 13.51
C ALA A 76 11.75 4.33 14.80
N GLN A 77 12.47 5.44 14.72
CA GLN A 77 12.97 6.16 15.89
C GLN A 77 12.20 7.45 16.15
N GLY A 78 12.08 7.82 17.43
CA GLY A 78 11.48 9.08 17.90
C GLY A 78 9.98 9.02 18.23
N THR A 79 9.50 10.07 18.91
CA THR A 79 8.07 10.30 19.20
C THR A 79 7.28 10.48 17.91
N ARG A 80 6.07 9.92 17.84
CA ARG A 80 5.19 10.00 16.66
C ARG A 80 3.79 10.40 17.06
N ARG A 81 3.07 10.97 16.10
CA ARG A 81 1.65 11.33 16.22
C ARG A 81 0.87 10.71 15.06
N GLN A 82 -0.42 10.47 15.27
CA GLN A 82 -1.31 9.97 14.21
C GLN A 82 -1.73 11.12 13.30
N CYS A 83 -1.74 10.86 11.99
CA CYS A 83 -2.27 11.80 11.00
C CYS A 83 -3.80 11.82 11.03
N SER A 84 -4.42 12.99 11.12
CA SER A 84 -5.90 13.12 11.18
C SER A 84 -6.65 12.66 9.92
N GLN A 85 -5.97 12.38 8.81
CA GLN A 85 -6.60 11.98 7.54
C GLN A 85 -6.44 10.49 7.21
N CYS A 86 -5.31 9.90 7.58
CA CYS A 86 -5.00 8.51 7.23
C CYS A 86 -4.69 7.63 8.44
N ASP A 87 -4.76 8.19 9.65
CA ASP A 87 -4.48 7.58 10.96
C ASP A 87 -3.10 6.91 11.10
N ARG A 88 -2.24 7.04 10.08
CA ARG A 88 -0.88 6.48 10.10
C ARG A 88 0.06 7.32 10.96
N PRO A 89 1.01 6.69 11.68
CA PRO A 89 1.95 7.39 12.53
C PRO A 89 2.98 8.19 11.71
N ALA A 90 3.21 9.44 12.06
CA ALA A 90 4.22 10.31 11.44
C ALA A 90 5.12 10.97 12.50
N CYS A 91 6.41 11.16 12.17
CA CYS A 91 7.35 11.86 13.03
C CYS A 91 7.19 13.39 12.90
N PRO A 92 7.64 14.19 13.88
CA PRO A 92 7.54 15.64 13.85
C PRO A 92 8.08 16.29 12.57
N SER A 93 9.19 15.76 12.03
CA SER A 93 9.79 16.24 10.78
C SER A 93 8.94 15.96 9.53
N CYS A 94 7.99 15.04 9.63
CA CYS A 94 7.10 14.64 8.53
C CYS A 94 5.63 15.02 8.78
N THR A 95 5.33 15.71 9.88
CA THR A 95 4.00 16.26 10.18
C THR A 95 4.01 17.77 10.00
N GLN A 96 2.95 18.31 9.40
CA GLN A 96 2.72 19.74 9.31
C GLN A 96 1.24 20.06 9.59
N GLN A 97 0.96 21.32 9.94
CA GLN A 97 -0.41 21.79 10.08
C GLN A 97 -1.03 21.95 8.69
N CYS A 98 -2.12 21.26 8.44
CA CYS A 98 -2.84 21.36 7.17
C CYS A 98 -3.70 22.63 7.15
N SER A 99 -3.51 23.49 6.15
CA SER A 99 -4.33 24.71 5.99
C SER A 99 -5.80 24.42 5.67
N ASN A 100 -6.12 23.22 5.18
CA ASN A 100 -7.48 22.83 4.81
C ASN A 100 -8.28 22.33 6.03
N CYS A 101 -7.72 21.40 6.81
CA CYS A 101 -8.42 20.80 7.97
C CYS A 101 -7.93 21.32 9.33
N SER A 102 -7.03 22.31 9.36
CA SER A 102 -6.41 22.92 10.55
C SER A 102 -5.70 21.95 11.51
N SER A 103 -5.58 20.69 11.13
CA SER A 103 -5.09 19.57 11.95
C SER A 103 -3.66 19.17 11.56
N LEU A 104 -3.00 18.38 12.41
CA LEU A 104 -1.69 17.82 12.09
C LEU A 104 -1.84 16.65 11.12
N CYS A 105 -1.28 16.81 9.93
CA CYS A 105 -1.29 15.79 8.89
C CYS A 105 0.12 15.44 8.47
N CYS A 106 0.31 14.23 7.96
CA CYS A 106 1.58 13.88 7.32
C CYS A 106 1.76 14.72 6.04
N SER A 107 3.00 14.95 5.62
CA SER A 107 3.32 15.75 4.44
C SER A 107 2.67 15.25 3.13
N VAL A 108 2.18 14.01 3.10
CA VAL A 108 1.40 13.46 1.98
C VAL A 108 -0.04 13.95 2.01
N CYS A 109 -0.70 13.86 3.17
CA CYS A 109 -2.09 14.28 3.37
C CYS A 109 -2.27 15.79 3.45
N THR A 110 -1.19 16.59 3.52
CA THR A 110 -1.28 18.06 3.42
C THR A 110 -1.31 18.54 1.97
N VAL A 111 -0.93 17.70 1.00
CA VAL A 111 -0.91 18.03 -0.43
C VAL A 111 -2.15 17.50 -1.16
N MET A 112 -2.85 16.51 -0.57
CA MET A 112 -4.14 15.99 -1.04
C MET A 112 -5.29 16.69 -0.33
#